data_AF-A0A7X8R586-F1
#
_entry.id   AF-A0A7X8R586-F1
#
_cell.length_a   1.000
_cell.length_b   1.000
_cell.length_c   1.000
_cell.angle_alpha   90.00
_cell.angle_beta   90.00
_cell.angle_gamma   90.00
#
_symmetry.space_group_name_H-M   'P 1'
#
loop_
_entity.id
_entity.type
_entity.pdbx_description
1 polymer ?
#
loop_
_entity_poly.entity_id
_entity_poly.type
_entity_poly.pdbx_seq_one_letter_code
_entity_poly.pdbx_strand_id
1 'polypeptide(L)'
;MTRCAKGLGWMGWVTLLASACQSPFATRDPEPPINQQSSWIQPTSSSYVMINLRNAIAEKNAQNYLRCLADTGKAGRRFLYIPEQSVNAANPGVFRNWGYEEERIYLNQLLLYLPKDSTSQLILTSLRESVYQDSVILVQEYELTLRHQRQATVGLAKTRGQIEFRLIRSLENMWYIHRWTDYATASQPTWSAVRAAFGN
;
A
#
# COMPACT_ATOMS: atom_id res chain seq x y z
N MET A 1 59.04 30.63 56.02
CA MET A 1 60.01 31.73 56.28
C MET A 1 61.03 31.63 55.16
N THR A 2 61.28 32.58 54.26
CA THR A 2 61.13 34.04 54.30
C THR A 2 61.34 34.54 52.86
N ARG A 3 60.46 35.44 52.36
CA ARG A 3 60.72 36.66 51.53
C ARG A 3 61.65 36.58 50.28
N CYS A 4 61.55 37.41 49.25
CA CYS A 4 60.85 38.66 49.01
C CYS A 4 60.84 38.97 47.50
N ALA A 5 59.89 39.83 47.13
CA ALA A 5 59.61 40.42 45.83
C ALA A 5 60.76 41.22 45.17
N LYS A 6 60.69 41.30 43.84
CA LYS A 6 61.04 42.51 43.05
C LYS A 6 59.98 42.69 41.96
N GLY A 7 59.54 43.95 41.81
CA GLY A 7 58.40 44.35 41.01
C GLY A 7 58.75 44.84 39.61
N LEU A 8 57.87 45.72 39.10
CA LEU A 8 57.98 46.54 37.88
C LEU A 8 57.99 45.71 36.58
N GLY A 9 57.18 45.98 35.56
CA GLY A 9 56.34 47.11 35.23
C GLY A 9 56.17 47.12 33.71
N TRP A 10 55.16 47.87 33.25
CA TRP A 10 54.95 48.35 31.89
C TRP A 10 54.14 47.49 30.89
N MET A 11 53.05 48.13 30.45
CA MET A 11 52.19 47.85 29.31
C MET A 11 52.86 47.26 28.07
N GLY A 12 52.15 46.31 27.48
CA GLY A 12 51.49 46.59 26.20
C GLY A 12 51.95 45.74 25.05
N TRP A 13 51.30 44.58 24.85
CA TRP A 13 51.15 43.98 23.54
C TRP A 13 49.74 43.43 23.39
N VAL A 14 49.00 44.05 22.47
CA VAL A 14 47.77 43.50 21.90
C VAL A 14 48.17 42.32 21.03
N THR A 15 47.59 41.15 21.31
CA THR A 15 47.62 40.01 20.41
C THR A 15 46.23 39.37 20.43
N LEU A 16 45.29 40.03 19.75
CA LEU A 16 44.15 39.33 19.17
C LEU A 16 44.66 38.67 17.89
N LEU A 17 44.54 37.35 17.78
CA LEU A 17 43.99 36.65 16.61
C LEU A 17 44.11 35.13 16.76
N ALA A 18 43.05 34.46 16.30
CA ALA A 18 42.97 33.07 15.90
C ALA A 18 42.86 32.00 16.99
N SER A 19 41.63 31.76 17.46
CA SER A 19 41.20 30.37 17.70
C SER A 19 39.68 30.19 17.50
N ALA A 20 39.37 29.30 16.57
CA ALA A 20 38.13 28.53 16.43
C ALA A 20 36.85 29.25 15.96
N CYS A 21 36.77 29.53 14.66
CA CYS A 21 35.52 29.33 13.92
C CYS A 21 35.31 27.82 13.73
N GLN A 22 34.52 27.19 14.60
CA GLN A 22 33.77 25.99 14.21
C GLN A 22 32.41 26.46 13.74
N SER A 23 32.19 26.39 12.43
CA SER A 23 30.94 26.76 11.78
C SER A 23 29.78 25.97 12.40
N PRO A 24 28.75 26.62 13.00
CA PRO A 24 27.60 25.93 13.58
C PRO A 24 26.62 25.36 12.53
N PHE A 25 27.03 25.37 11.25
CA PHE A 25 26.26 24.90 10.10
C PHE A 25 27.01 23.80 9.34
N ALA A 26 27.45 22.76 10.05
CA ALA A 26 27.76 21.50 9.37
C ALA A 26 26.45 20.92 8.85
N THR A 27 26.23 21.00 7.54
CA THR A 27 25.11 20.32 6.88
C THR A 27 25.29 18.83 7.07
N ARG A 28 24.28 18.17 7.65
CA ARG A 28 24.24 16.70 7.70
C ARG A 28 24.35 16.17 6.28
N ASP A 29 25.11 15.10 6.09
CA ASP A 29 25.12 14.40 4.80
C ASP A 29 23.68 14.00 4.44
N PRO A 30 23.24 14.23 3.19
CA PRO A 30 21.92 13.80 2.75
C PRO A 30 21.80 12.29 2.94
N GLU A 31 20.77 11.85 3.66
CA GLU A 31 20.46 10.43 3.73
C GLU A 31 20.14 9.94 2.31
N PRO A 32 20.77 8.84 1.84
CA PRO A 32 20.55 8.36 0.48
C PRO A 32 19.07 8.03 0.28
N PRO A 33 18.48 8.37 -0.87
CA PRO A 33 17.07 8.10 -1.11
C PRO A 33 16.83 6.58 -1.04
N ILE A 34 15.87 6.15 -0.22
CA ILE A 34 15.33 4.80 -0.30
C ILE A 34 14.51 4.73 -1.60
N ASN A 35 15.19 4.48 -2.71
CA ASN A 35 14.57 4.32 -4.02
C ASN A 35 13.86 2.96 -4.07
N GLN A 36 12.68 2.84 -3.46
CA GLN A 36 11.72 1.82 -3.89
C GLN A 36 11.08 2.30 -5.18
N GLN A 37 11.71 1.99 -6.30
CA GLN A 37 11.15 2.26 -7.62
C GLN A 37 9.92 1.36 -7.82
N SER A 38 8.76 1.97 -8.05
CA SER A 38 7.48 1.27 -8.26
C SER A 38 7.56 0.31 -9.45
N SER A 39 7.19 -0.95 -9.27
CA SER A 39 7.15 -1.98 -10.34
C SER A 39 5.91 -1.90 -11.23
N TRP A 40 5.33 -0.70 -11.35
CA TRP A 40 4.13 -0.43 -12.13
C TRP A 40 4.36 -0.59 -13.63
N ILE A 41 3.50 -1.36 -14.29
CA ILE A 41 3.44 -1.49 -15.74
C ILE A 41 2.16 -0.87 -16.29
N GLN A 42 2.19 -0.34 -17.51
CA GLN A 42 0.97 0.20 -18.12
C GLN A 42 -0.02 -0.94 -18.39
N PRO A 43 -1.29 -0.86 -17.94
CA PRO A 43 -2.27 -1.94 -18.06
C PRO A 43 -2.85 -2.07 -19.49
N THR A 44 -2.00 -2.31 -20.49
CA THR A 44 -2.42 -2.52 -21.89
C THR A 44 -2.99 -3.93 -22.15
N SER A 45 -2.97 -4.81 -21.13
CA SER A 45 -3.63 -6.12 -21.13
C SER A 45 -4.27 -6.44 -19.78
N SER A 46 -5.23 -7.36 -19.74
CA SER A 46 -5.86 -7.84 -18.50
C SER A 46 -4.84 -8.49 -17.56
N SER A 47 -3.86 -9.22 -18.09
CA SER A 47 -2.81 -9.87 -17.30
C SER A 47 -1.89 -8.85 -16.63
N TYR A 48 -1.63 -7.71 -17.26
CA TYR A 48 -0.85 -6.61 -16.66
C TYR A 48 -1.58 -5.97 -15.48
N VAL A 49 -2.91 -5.92 -15.50
CA VAL A 49 -3.69 -5.48 -14.32
C VAL A 49 -3.48 -6.43 -13.15
N MET A 50 -3.47 -7.74 -13.37
CA MET A 50 -3.24 -8.73 -12.31
C MET A 50 -1.81 -8.69 -11.76
N ILE A 51 -0.81 -8.41 -12.61
CA ILE A 51 0.57 -8.18 -12.17
C ILE A 51 0.62 -6.92 -11.29
N ASN A 52 0.07 -5.81 -11.77
CA ASN A 52 0.03 -4.55 -11.02
C ASN A 52 -0.69 -4.69 -9.67
N LEU A 53 -1.80 -5.43 -9.60
CA LEU A 53 -2.53 -5.66 -8.36
C LEU A 53 -1.67 -6.40 -7.34
N ARG A 54 -0.97 -7.46 -7.77
CA ARG A 54 -0.04 -8.22 -6.89
C ARG A 54 1.12 -7.34 -6.44
N ASN A 55 1.71 -6.58 -7.35
CA ASN A 55 2.81 -5.67 -7.07
C ASN A 55 2.39 -4.58 -6.07
N ALA A 56 1.22 -3.97 -6.28
CA ALA A 56 0.70 -2.94 -5.40
C ALA A 56 0.48 -3.44 -3.96
N ILE A 57 0.03 -4.69 -3.80
CA ILE A 57 -0.10 -5.31 -2.47
C ILE A 57 1.26 -5.58 -1.85
N ALA A 58 2.21 -6.13 -2.61
CA ALA A 58 3.56 -6.41 -2.14
C ALA A 58 4.32 -5.14 -1.72
N GLU A 59 4.18 -4.08 -2.51
CA GLU A 59 4.77 -2.76 -2.28
C GLU A 59 3.99 -1.91 -1.29
N LYS A 60 2.81 -2.36 -0.83
CA LYS A 60 1.91 -1.61 0.05
C LYS A 60 1.55 -0.23 -0.53
N ASN A 61 1.38 -0.18 -1.85
CA ASN A 61 1.15 1.05 -2.60
C ASN A 61 -0.34 1.21 -2.95
N ALA A 62 -1.08 1.94 -2.10
CA ALA A 62 -2.51 2.20 -2.31
C ALA A 62 -2.80 2.87 -3.66
N GLN A 63 -1.95 3.78 -4.11
CA GLN A 63 -2.16 4.49 -5.37
C GLN A 63 -2.13 3.53 -6.55
N ASN A 64 -1.13 2.65 -6.62
CA ASN A 64 -1.04 1.64 -7.67
C ASN A 64 -2.18 0.62 -7.56
N TYR A 65 -2.58 0.22 -6.36
CA TYR A 65 -3.75 -0.66 -6.18
C TYR A 65 -5.00 -0.03 -6.80
N LEU A 66 -5.30 1.21 -6.43
CA LEU A 66 -6.50 1.92 -6.90
C LEU A 66 -6.46 2.21 -8.41
N ARG A 67 -5.27 2.37 -8.99
CA ARG A 67 -5.10 2.50 -10.46
C ARG A 67 -5.52 1.25 -11.23
N CYS A 68 -5.59 0.08 -10.59
CA CYS A 68 -6.10 -1.14 -11.21
C CYS A 68 -7.64 -1.15 -11.33
N LEU A 69 -8.33 -0.27 -10.60
CA LEU A 69 -9.79 -0.25 -10.51
C LEU A 69 -10.39 0.75 -11.50
N ALA A 70 -11.57 0.40 -12.01
CA ALA A 70 -12.32 1.25 -12.91
C ALA A 70 -12.93 2.43 -12.13
N ASP A 71 -12.83 3.60 -12.73
CA ASP A 71 -13.59 4.78 -12.36
C ASP A 71 -14.36 5.26 -13.60
N THR A 72 -15.51 5.87 -13.38
CA THR A 72 -16.38 6.46 -14.40
C THR A 72 -15.60 7.34 -15.38
N GLY A 73 -14.63 8.13 -14.90
CA GLY A 73 -13.79 8.97 -15.75
C GLY A 73 -12.75 8.23 -16.61
N LYS A 74 -12.37 7.00 -16.25
CA LYS A 74 -11.33 6.22 -16.95
C LYS A 74 -11.89 5.19 -17.92
N ALA A 75 -12.96 4.50 -17.51
CA ALA A 75 -13.43 3.30 -18.19
C ALA A 75 -14.93 3.31 -18.49
N GLY A 76 -15.64 4.42 -18.22
CA GLY A 76 -17.09 4.52 -18.41
C GLY A 76 -17.90 3.61 -17.48
N ARG A 77 -17.25 2.92 -16.53
CA ARG A 77 -17.86 2.06 -15.52
C ARG A 77 -17.25 2.36 -14.15
N ARG A 78 -18.10 2.34 -13.12
CA ARG A 78 -17.65 2.39 -11.73
C ARG A 78 -17.19 1.01 -11.25
N PHE A 79 -16.18 0.99 -10.40
CA PHE A 79 -15.83 -0.18 -9.61
C PHE A 79 -16.96 -0.57 -8.65
N LEU A 80 -17.18 -1.88 -8.51
CA LEU A 80 -18.11 -2.46 -7.54
C LEU A 80 -17.51 -3.74 -6.96
N TYR A 81 -17.43 -3.79 -5.64
CA TYR A 81 -17.09 -4.99 -4.89
C TYR A 81 -18.35 -5.74 -4.46
N ILE A 82 -18.32 -7.06 -4.58
CA ILE A 82 -19.37 -7.95 -4.13
C ILE A 82 -18.74 -8.91 -3.10
N PRO A 83 -19.10 -8.77 -1.82
CA PRO A 83 -18.51 -9.57 -0.75
C PRO A 83 -18.97 -11.03 -0.82
N GLU A 84 -18.20 -11.88 -0.15
CA GLU A 84 -18.62 -13.21 0.23
C GLU A 84 -19.88 -13.13 1.11
N GLN A 85 -20.82 -14.03 0.86
CA GLN A 85 -22.19 -13.93 1.37
C GLN A 85 -22.28 -14.02 2.90
N SER A 86 -21.51 -14.92 3.53
CA SER A 86 -21.53 -15.09 4.98
C SER A 86 -20.92 -13.88 5.71
N VAL A 87 -19.84 -13.32 5.17
CA VAL A 87 -19.23 -12.08 5.69
C VAL A 87 -20.20 -10.92 5.54
N ASN A 88 -20.89 -10.79 4.41
CA ASN A 88 -21.90 -9.75 4.22
C ASN A 88 -23.06 -9.88 5.22
N ALA A 89 -23.55 -11.09 5.46
CA ALA A 89 -24.62 -11.34 6.42
C ALA A 89 -24.22 -11.00 7.86
N ALA A 90 -22.95 -11.25 8.23
CA ALA A 90 -22.40 -10.92 9.54
C ALA A 90 -22.09 -9.42 9.73
N ASN A 91 -22.02 -8.64 8.65
CA ASN A 91 -21.64 -7.23 8.66
C ASN A 91 -22.69 -6.37 7.93
N PRO A 92 -23.93 -6.29 8.46
CA PRO A 92 -25.02 -5.60 7.79
C PRO A 92 -24.71 -4.12 7.57
N GLY A 93 -24.91 -3.66 6.34
CA GLY A 93 -24.70 -2.26 5.95
C GLY A 93 -23.29 -1.94 5.45
N VAL A 94 -22.27 -2.69 5.86
CA VAL A 94 -20.86 -2.44 5.49
C VAL A 94 -20.66 -2.45 3.97
N PHE A 95 -21.27 -3.40 3.27
CA PHE A 95 -21.06 -3.58 1.82
C PHE A 95 -22.16 -2.99 0.93
N ARG A 96 -23.09 -2.18 1.47
CA ARG A 96 -24.32 -1.78 0.77
C ARG A 96 -24.08 -1.07 -0.57
N ASN A 97 -22.93 -0.42 -0.75
CA ASN A 97 -22.48 0.20 -2.00
C ASN A 97 -20.94 0.22 -2.09
N TRP A 98 -20.27 -0.89 -1.78
CA TRP A 98 -18.80 -0.90 -1.74
C TRP A 98 -18.18 -0.64 -3.11
N GLY A 99 -17.78 0.60 -3.35
CA GLY A 99 -17.22 1.10 -4.60
C GLY A 99 -15.79 1.61 -4.42
N TYR A 100 -15.39 2.51 -5.32
CA TYR A 100 -14.00 3.00 -5.37
C TYR A 100 -13.59 3.75 -4.11
N GLU A 101 -14.49 4.58 -3.56
CA GLU A 101 -14.20 5.38 -2.37
C GLU A 101 -14.10 4.52 -1.11
N GLU A 102 -15.00 3.55 -0.93
CA GLU A 102 -14.96 2.59 0.17
C GLU A 102 -13.67 1.76 0.09
N GLU A 103 -13.28 1.33 -1.11
CA GLU A 103 -12.03 0.60 -1.32
C GLU A 103 -10.79 1.47 -0.98
N ARG A 104 -10.81 2.76 -1.34
CA ARG A 104 -9.74 3.71 -0.99
C ARG A 104 -9.64 3.89 0.53
N ILE A 105 -10.76 4.06 1.22
CA ILE A 105 -10.81 4.18 2.69
C ILE A 105 -10.24 2.92 3.32
N TYR A 106 -10.73 1.76 2.91
CA TYR A 106 -10.26 0.45 3.37
C TYR A 106 -8.75 0.27 3.22
N LEU A 107 -8.19 0.58 2.05
CA LEU A 107 -6.76 0.43 1.82
C LEU A 107 -5.94 1.36 2.69
N ASN A 108 -6.35 2.63 2.80
CA ASN A 108 -5.65 3.59 3.64
C ASN A 108 -5.65 3.15 5.11
N GLN A 109 -6.80 2.69 5.61
CA GLN A 109 -6.91 2.16 6.97
C GLN A 109 -6.06 0.89 7.15
N LEU A 110 -6.12 -0.07 6.24
CA LEU A 110 -5.29 -1.28 6.28
C LEU A 110 -3.80 -0.96 6.36
N LEU A 111 -3.33 -0.02 5.53
CA LEU A 111 -1.92 0.36 5.46
C LEU A 111 -1.38 0.95 6.76
N LEU A 112 -2.20 1.65 7.55
CA LEU A 112 -1.80 2.16 8.87
C LEU A 112 -1.38 1.03 9.82
N TYR A 113 -1.94 -0.17 9.64
CA TYR A 113 -1.67 -1.32 10.48
C TYR A 113 -0.65 -2.30 9.87
N LEU A 114 -0.11 -2.03 8.68
CA LEU A 114 0.93 -2.85 8.05
C LEU A 114 2.32 -2.26 8.39
N PRO A 115 3.12 -2.91 9.25
CA PRO A 115 4.49 -2.47 9.50
C PRO A 115 5.29 -2.39 8.20
N LYS A 116 6.24 -1.45 8.10
CA LYS A 116 7.06 -1.27 6.88
C LYS A 116 7.74 -2.57 6.44
N ASP A 117 8.31 -3.32 7.38
CA ASP A 117 9.05 -4.57 7.13
C ASP A 117 8.17 -5.83 7.13
N SER A 118 6.84 -5.67 7.22
CA SER A 118 5.94 -6.82 7.23
C SER A 118 5.72 -7.41 5.84
N THR A 119 5.39 -8.70 5.78
CA THR A 119 5.04 -9.35 4.52
C THR A 119 3.61 -9.01 4.10
N SER A 120 3.46 -8.52 2.88
CA SER A 120 2.19 -8.44 2.15
C SER A 120 2.36 -9.18 0.82
N GLN A 121 1.47 -10.11 0.50
CA GLN A 121 1.57 -10.90 -0.72
C GLN A 121 0.21 -11.35 -1.21
N LEU A 122 0.01 -11.27 -2.52
CA LEU A 122 -1.13 -11.87 -3.21
C LEU A 122 -0.63 -12.92 -4.21
N ILE A 123 -1.14 -14.13 -4.09
CA ILE A 123 -0.97 -15.20 -5.07
C ILE A 123 -2.33 -15.41 -5.74
N LEU A 124 -2.32 -15.48 -7.07
CA LEU A 124 -3.51 -15.73 -7.89
C LEU A 124 -3.23 -16.95 -8.78
N THR A 125 -4.14 -17.91 -8.76
CA THR A 125 -4.09 -19.12 -9.59
C THR A 125 -5.27 -19.12 -10.53
N SER A 126 -5.02 -19.06 -11.84
CA SER A 126 -6.09 -19.03 -12.84
C SER A 126 -6.87 -20.34 -12.86
N LEU A 127 -8.20 -20.25 -12.74
CA LEU A 127 -9.12 -21.38 -12.91
C LEU A 127 -9.82 -21.33 -14.26
N ARG A 128 -10.28 -20.14 -14.63
CA ARG A 128 -11.00 -19.91 -15.89
C ARG A 128 -10.81 -18.47 -16.36
N GLU A 129 -10.66 -18.32 -17.66
CA GLU A 129 -10.65 -17.04 -18.35
C GLU A 129 -11.71 -17.04 -19.46
N SER A 130 -12.42 -15.94 -19.62
CA SER A 130 -13.40 -15.74 -20.70
C SER A 130 -13.18 -14.36 -21.30
N VAL A 131 -12.66 -14.34 -22.53
CA VAL A 131 -12.24 -13.14 -23.24
C VAL A 131 -13.32 -12.72 -24.24
N TYR A 132 -13.67 -11.45 -24.21
CA TYR A 132 -14.54 -10.78 -25.16
C TYR A 132 -13.80 -9.62 -25.83
N GLN A 133 -14.46 -8.91 -26.74
CA GLN A 133 -13.84 -7.83 -27.52
C GLN A 133 -13.29 -6.68 -26.66
N ASP A 134 -14.02 -6.30 -25.62
CA ASP A 134 -13.74 -5.14 -24.75
C ASP A 134 -13.73 -5.49 -23.26
N SER A 135 -13.89 -6.78 -22.92
CA SER A 135 -14.04 -7.22 -21.55
C SER A 135 -13.44 -8.61 -21.35
N VAL A 136 -13.03 -8.89 -20.12
CA VAL A 136 -12.50 -10.19 -19.71
C VAL A 136 -13.09 -10.56 -18.36
N ILE A 137 -13.47 -11.82 -18.20
CA ILE A 137 -13.85 -12.40 -16.91
C ILE A 137 -12.74 -13.37 -16.51
N LEU A 138 -12.16 -13.14 -15.34
CA LEU A 138 -11.14 -14.00 -14.73
C LEU A 138 -11.71 -14.62 -13.46
N VAL A 139 -11.73 -15.95 -13.40
CA VAL A 139 -12.02 -16.72 -12.18
C VAL A 139 -10.72 -17.32 -11.69
N GLN A 140 -10.35 -17.02 -10.46
CA GLN A 140 -9.06 -17.41 -9.89
C GLN A 140 -9.23 -17.90 -8.45
N GLU A 141 -8.33 -18.76 -7.99
CA GLU A 141 -8.11 -18.92 -6.55
C GLU A 141 -7.11 -17.88 -6.08
N TYR A 142 -7.23 -17.46 -4.83
CA TYR A 142 -6.26 -16.55 -4.22
C TYR A 142 -5.77 -17.03 -2.86
N GLU A 143 -4.53 -16.66 -2.56
CA GLU A 143 -3.99 -16.60 -1.20
C GLU A 143 -3.48 -15.19 -0.96
N LEU A 144 -4.04 -14.52 0.05
CA LEU A 144 -3.64 -13.20 0.48
C LEU A 144 -3.01 -13.30 1.86
N THR A 145 -1.74 -12.91 1.94
CA THR A 145 -0.99 -12.82 3.20
C THR A 145 -0.81 -11.35 3.57
N LEU A 146 -1.22 -10.96 4.78
CA LEU A 146 -1.12 -9.61 5.31
C LEU A 146 -0.66 -9.64 6.77
N ARG A 147 0.63 -9.40 7.02
CA ARG A 147 1.13 -9.29 8.41
C ARG A 147 0.88 -7.88 8.94
N HIS A 148 -0.10 -7.75 9.85
CA HIS A 148 -0.53 -6.49 10.43
C HIS A 148 -0.39 -6.46 11.97
N GLN A 149 -0.36 -5.26 12.56
CA GLN A 149 -0.16 -5.09 14.01
C GLN A 149 -1.33 -5.61 14.86
N ARG A 150 -2.56 -5.57 14.32
CA ARG A 150 -3.77 -6.09 14.99
C ARG A 150 -3.93 -7.62 14.94
N GLN A 151 -2.84 -8.36 14.68
CA GLN A 151 -2.92 -9.81 14.38
C GLN A 151 -3.59 -10.61 15.50
N ALA A 152 -3.25 -10.31 16.75
CA ALA A 152 -3.78 -11.01 17.91
C ALA A 152 -5.28 -10.80 18.14
N THR A 153 -5.83 -9.67 17.66
CA THR A 153 -7.24 -9.29 17.90
C THR A 153 -8.13 -9.60 16.71
N VAL A 154 -7.66 -9.36 15.49
CA VAL A 154 -8.47 -9.49 14.26
C VAL A 154 -8.26 -10.85 13.58
N GLY A 155 -7.07 -11.44 13.71
CA GLY A 155 -6.80 -12.76 13.15
C GLY A 155 -7.03 -12.85 11.64
N LEU A 156 -6.27 -12.12 10.80
CA LEU A 156 -6.44 -12.21 9.34
C LEU A 156 -5.09 -12.18 8.59
N ALA A 157 -4.09 -12.91 9.12
CA ALA A 157 -2.74 -12.95 8.53
C ALA A 157 -2.75 -13.59 7.14
N LYS A 158 -3.64 -14.56 6.94
CA LYS A 158 -3.81 -15.32 5.72
C LYS A 158 -5.29 -15.48 5.44
N THR A 159 -5.69 -15.15 4.23
CA THR A 159 -7.05 -15.35 3.72
C THR A 159 -6.98 -16.06 2.39
N ARG A 160 -8.00 -16.88 2.10
CA ARG A 160 -8.06 -17.71 0.90
C ARG A 160 -9.49 -17.80 0.41
N GLY A 161 -9.65 -17.92 -0.90
CA GLY A 161 -10.94 -18.05 -1.52
C GLY A 161 -10.84 -18.14 -3.03
N GLN A 162 -11.99 -17.99 -3.68
CA GLN A 162 -12.10 -17.81 -5.12
C GLN A 162 -12.56 -16.38 -5.39
N ILE A 163 -12.06 -15.83 -6.48
CA ILE A 163 -12.32 -14.46 -6.90
C ILE A 163 -12.77 -14.45 -8.36
N GLU A 164 -13.78 -13.64 -8.66
CA GLU A 164 -14.15 -13.29 -10.02
C GLU A 164 -13.85 -11.81 -10.26
N PHE A 165 -12.89 -11.55 -11.13
CA PHE A 165 -12.64 -10.22 -11.67
C PHE A 165 -13.35 -10.06 -13.02
N ARG A 166 -14.11 -8.97 -13.17
CA ARG A 166 -14.56 -8.50 -14.48
C ARG A 166 -13.81 -7.25 -14.84
N LEU A 167 -13.10 -7.32 -15.95
CA LEU A 167 -12.30 -6.23 -16.50
C LEU A 167 -12.96 -5.66 -17.75
N ILE A 168 -12.73 -4.38 -17.97
CA ILE A 168 -13.15 -3.65 -19.16
C ILE A 168 -11.97 -2.87 -19.74
N ARG A 169 -11.92 -2.75 -21.06
CA ARG A 169 -10.97 -1.93 -21.80
C ARG A 169 -11.55 -0.53 -22.01
N SER A 170 -10.81 0.50 -21.63
CA SER A 170 -11.16 1.89 -21.89
C SER A 170 -10.96 2.28 -23.36
N LEU A 171 -11.42 3.48 -23.72
CA LEU A 171 -11.18 4.07 -25.05
C LEU A 171 -9.69 4.29 -25.34
N GLU A 172 -8.87 4.46 -24.30
CA GLU A 172 -7.41 4.59 -24.40
C GLU A 172 -6.69 3.24 -24.48
N ASN A 173 -7.42 2.14 -24.67
CA ASN A 173 -6.91 0.76 -24.70
C ASN A 173 -6.25 0.30 -23.38
N MET A 174 -6.68 0.87 -22.26
CA MET A 174 -6.21 0.52 -20.92
C MET A 174 -7.23 -0.35 -20.19
N TRP A 175 -6.78 -1.33 -19.42
CA TRP A 175 -7.64 -2.29 -18.74
C TRP A 175 -7.82 -1.96 -17.26
N TYR A 176 -9.05 -2.17 -16.77
CA TYR A 176 -9.41 -1.90 -15.37
C TYR A 176 -10.38 -2.93 -14.83
N ILE A 177 -10.28 -3.26 -13.54
CA ILE A 177 -11.24 -4.08 -12.81
C ILE A 177 -12.46 -3.21 -12.50
N HIS A 178 -13.61 -3.53 -13.09
CA HIS A 178 -14.86 -2.82 -12.81
C HIS A 178 -15.79 -3.62 -11.86
N ARG A 179 -15.59 -4.92 -11.74
CA ARG A 179 -16.30 -5.75 -10.75
C ARG A 179 -15.36 -6.76 -10.13
N TRP A 180 -15.48 -6.92 -8.83
CA TRP A 180 -14.74 -7.88 -8.04
C TRP A 180 -15.73 -8.63 -7.16
N THR A 181 -15.85 -9.94 -7.36
CA THR A 181 -16.70 -10.80 -6.49
C THR A 181 -15.83 -11.80 -5.75
N ASP A 182 -16.08 -11.96 -4.46
CA ASP A 182 -15.33 -12.85 -3.57
C ASP A 182 -16.20 -14.03 -3.12
N TYR A 183 -15.62 -15.22 -3.09
CA TYR A 183 -16.29 -16.47 -2.75
C TYR A 183 -15.44 -17.29 -1.79
N ALA A 184 -16.07 -17.91 -0.80
CA ALA A 184 -15.42 -18.90 0.05
C ALA A 184 -15.20 -20.21 -0.71
N THR A 185 -14.03 -20.82 -0.57
CA THR A 185 -13.73 -22.17 -1.10
C THR A 185 -13.56 -23.22 -0.01
N ALA A 186 -13.44 -22.78 1.25
CA ALA A 186 -13.24 -23.63 2.42
C ALA A 186 -13.61 -22.87 3.71
N SER A 187 -13.11 -23.32 4.87
CA SER A 187 -13.31 -22.69 6.18
C SER A 187 -12.36 -21.53 6.48
N GLN A 188 -11.52 -21.13 5.54
CA GLN A 188 -10.59 -20.02 5.76
C GLN A 188 -11.31 -18.67 5.58
N PRO A 189 -10.93 -17.63 6.34
CA PRO A 189 -11.46 -16.30 6.10
C PRO A 189 -11.13 -15.84 4.68
N THR A 190 -12.06 -15.08 4.09
CA THR A 190 -11.92 -14.52 2.76
C THR A 190 -11.42 -13.08 2.81
N TRP A 191 -11.09 -12.51 1.65
CA TRP A 191 -10.72 -11.10 1.51
C TRP A 191 -11.84 -10.17 1.97
N SER A 192 -13.09 -10.60 1.84
CA SER A 192 -14.25 -9.89 2.40
C SER A 192 -14.10 -9.65 3.90
N ALA A 193 -13.57 -10.61 4.66
CA ALA A 193 -13.34 -10.46 6.09
C ALA A 193 -12.28 -9.38 6.39
N VAL A 194 -11.24 -9.28 5.55
CA VAL A 194 -10.24 -8.21 5.64
C VAL A 194 -10.89 -6.86 5.39
N ARG A 195 -11.71 -6.74 4.34
CA ARG A 195 -12.45 -5.51 4.05
C ARG A 195 -13.37 -5.11 5.20
N ALA A 196 -14.13 -6.04 5.78
CA ALA A 196 -15.00 -5.75 6.93
C ALA A 196 -14.21 -5.25 8.16
N ALA A 197 -13.02 -5.81 8.42
CA ALA A 197 -12.21 -5.47 9.58
C ALA A 197 -11.46 -4.13 9.47
N PHE A 198 -11.22 -3.65 8.25
CA PHE A 198 -10.38 -2.49 7.96
C PHE A 198 -11.04 -1.44 7.07
N GLY A 199 -12.34 -1.54 6.76
CA GLY A 199 -13.06 -0.56 5.94
C GLY A 199 -14.12 0.24 6.68
N ASN A 200 -14.07 0.24 8.01
CA ASN A 200 -14.92 1.01 8.91
C ASN A 200 -14.04 1.90 9.78
#